data_AF-A0A1D1V644-F1
#
_entry.id   AF-A0A1D1V644-F1
#
_cell.length_a   1.000
_cell.length_b   1.000
_cell.length_c   1.000
_cell.angle_alpha   90.00
_cell.angle_beta   90.00
_cell.angle_gamma   90.00
#
_symmetry.space_group_name_H-M   'P 1'
#
loop_
_entity.id
_entity.type
_entity.pdbx_description
1 polymer ?
#
loop_
_entity_poly.entity_id
_entity_poly.type
_entity_poly.pdbx_seq_one_letter_code
_entity_poly.pdbx_strand_id
1 'polypeptide(L)'
;MEPLMNARFFGGISSFISWNVSDNGPNEFVTAVYEAVDVLGQILNRSLQEKTSLSGRALASHALNRSFAAELREVFIDMFGERKSLHCVADFNVNNNTFQNVMVYKTSEHSFTAFDKGEIDWSGSMGAPPNEPRCGYTGDRCDTSQHWIGATVGKVLGAAAGVLLAGPGFLVLALRNSVTLDLYVAVKPRDTQ
;
A
#
# COMPACT_ATOMS: atom_id res chain seq x y z
N MET A 1 24.59 -7.81 21.05
CA MET A 1 23.59 -6.89 20.47
C MET A 1 22.52 -7.76 19.83
N GLU A 2 21.37 -7.86 20.50
CA GLU A 2 20.21 -8.61 19.98
C GLU A 2 19.59 -7.87 18.80
N PRO A 3 19.14 -8.56 17.73
CA PRO A 3 18.19 -7.97 16.81
C PRO A 3 16.77 -8.33 17.27
N LEU A 4 16.12 -7.38 17.93
CA LEU A 4 14.66 -7.37 18.06
C LEU A 4 14.09 -6.79 16.78
N MET A 5 13.27 -7.54 16.06
CA MET A 5 12.16 -7.07 15.21
C MET A 5 11.28 -8.28 14.84
N ASN A 6 10.44 -8.71 15.78
CA ASN A 6 9.34 -9.64 15.53
C ASN A 6 8.10 -8.81 15.16
N ALA A 7 7.91 -8.52 13.87
CA ALA A 7 6.63 -8.01 13.37
C ALA A 7 5.72 -9.21 13.06
N ARG A 8 4.77 -9.49 13.96
CA ARG A 8 3.71 -10.48 13.75
C ARG A 8 2.57 -9.82 12.97
N PHE A 9 2.48 -10.07 11.67
CA PHE A 9 1.26 -9.84 10.90
C PHE A 9 0.37 -11.08 10.94
N PHE A 10 -0.91 -10.87 11.25
CA PHE A 10 -1.92 -11.92 11.41
C PHE A 10 -2.23 -12.61 10.06
N GLY A 11 -2.21 -13.96 10.06
CA GLY A 11 -2.65 -14.79 8.95
C GLY A 11 -1.72 -15.98 8.70
N GLY A 12 -2.14 -17.18 9.12
CA GLY A 12 -1.31 -18.38 9.12
C GLY A 12 -0.85 -18.85 7.74
N ILE A 13 0.48 -18.85 7.56
CA ILE A 13 1.23 -19.80 6.73
C ILE A 13 2.61 -19.95 7.38
N SER A 14 2.86 -21.14 7.92
CA SER A 14 4.12 -21.52 8.54
C SER A 14 5.15 -21.86 7.47
N SER A 15 5.74 -20.83 6.87
CA SER A 15 7.05 -20.91 6.24
C SER A 15 7.80 -19.65 6.65
N PHE A 16 8.63 -19.76 7.68
CA PHE A 16 9.60 -18.72 8.02
C PHE A 16 10.62 -18.68 6.87
N ILE A 17 10.34 -17.90 5.82
CA ILE A 17 11.37 -17.46 4.90
C ILE A 17 12.27 -16.54 5.73
N SER A 18 13.39 -17.09 6.18
CA SER A 18 14.48 -16.31 6.73
C SER A 18 15.03 -15.48 5.58
N TRP A 19 14.63 -14.20 5.50
CA TRP A 19 15.26 -13.24 4.61
C TRP A 19 16.64 -12.93 5.19
N ASN A 20 17.60 -13.80 4.90
CA ASN A 20 19.00 -13.46 5.10
C ASN A 20 19.40 -12.47 4.01
N VAL A 21 18.99 -11.21 4.16
CA VAL A 21 19.57 -10.10 3.39
C VAL A 21 20.97 -9.92 3.95
N SER A 22 21.92 -10.73 3.46
CA SER A 22 23.31 -10.54 3.79
C SER A 22 23.76 -9.24 3.13
N ASP A 23 23.77 -8.15 3.89
CA ASP A 23 24.37 -6.88 3.51
C ASP A 23 25.91 -7.04 3.55
N ASN A 24 26.43 -7.84 2.61
CA ASN A 24 27.86 -8.03 2.41
C ASN A 24 28.44 -6.94 1.49
N GLY A 25 27.65 -5.91 1.15
CA GLY A 25 28.07 -4.80 0.31
C GLY A 25 28.91 -3.78 1.09
N PRO A 26 29.72 -2.96 0.40
CA PRO A 26 30.36 -1.82 1.03
C PRO A 26 29.30 -0.84 1.53
N ASN A 27 29.48 -0.33 2.74
CA ASN A 27 28.58 0.66 3.32
C ASN A 27 28.69 1.98 2.54
N GLU A 28 27.57 2.47 1.99
CA GLU A 28 27.54 3.68 1.15
C GLU A 28 28.03 4.95 1.88
N PHE A 29 27.87 5.03 3.21
CA PHE A 29 28.40 6.18 3.96
C PHE A 29 29.92 6.13 4.05
N VAL A 30 30.50 4.94 4.19
CA VAL A 30 31.96 4.78 4.25
C VAL A 30 32.58 5.12 2.90
N THR A 31 32.00 4.63 1.81
CA THR A 31 32.47 4.95 0.45
C THR A 31 32.29 6.44 0.14
N ALA A 32 31.16 7.05 0.52
CA ALA A 32 30.93 8.48 0.31
C ALA A 32 31.91 9.38 1.08
N VAL A 33 32.26 9.02 2.32
CA VAL A 33 33.25 9.78 3.10
C VAL A 33 34.63 9.68 2.47
N TYR A 34 35.01 8.48 2.01
CA TYR A 34 36.27 8.27 1.30
C TYR A 34 36.34 9.12 0.01
N GLU A 35 35.30 9.08 -0.81
CA GLU A 35 35.18 9.90 -2.02
C GLU A 35 35.22 11.40 -1.72
N ALA A 36 34.60 11.86 -0.63
CA ALA A 36 34.60 13.27 -0.27
C ALA A 36 36.01 13.80 0.02
N VAL A 37 36.87 12.99 0.66
CA VAL A 37 38.27 13.36 0.91
C VAL A 37 39.09 13.38 -0.39
N ASP A 38 38.88 12.42 -1.27
CA ASP A 38 39.52 12.36 -2.60
C ASP A 38 39.14 13.60 -3.44
N VAL A 39 37.84 13.87 -3.57
CA VAL A 39 37.31 15.06 -4.27
C VAL A 39 37.88 16.36 -3.68
N LEU A 40 37.97 16.48 -2.35
CA LEU A 40 38.58 17.62 -1.70
C LEU A 40 40.06 17.77 -2.08
N GLY A 41 40.82 16.67 -2.13
CA GLY A 41 42.21 16.66 -2.60
C GLY A 41 42.34 17.19 -4.03
N GLN A 42 41.44 16.78 -4.92
CA GLN A 42 41.42 17.26 -6.31
C GLN A 42 41.09 18.76 -6.40
N ILE A 43 40.12 19.24 -5.62
CA ILE A 43 39.75 20.67 -5.54
C ILE A 43 40.95 21.51 -5.04
N LEU A 44 41.64 21.04 -4.00
CA LEU A 44 42.82 21.72 -3.45
C LEU A 44 43.96 21.75 -4.46
N ASN A 45 44.25 20.63 -5.12
CA ASN A 45 45.29 20.54 -6.13
C ASN A 45 45.05 21.53 -7.27
N ARG A 46 43.81 21.61 -7.79
CA ARG A 46 43.44 22.60 -8.80
C ARG A 46 43.63 24.02 -8.29
N SER A 47 43.16 24.31 -7.08
CA SER A 47 43.27 25.65 -6.50
C SER A 47 44.72 26.12 -6.39
N LEU A 48 45.65 25.20 -6.06
CA LEU A 48 47.08 25.45 -6.00
C LEU A 48 47.70 25.65 -7.39
N GLN A 49 47.31 24.84 -8.38
CA GLN A 49 47.79 24.96 -9.76
C GLN A 49 47.37 26.30 -10.40
N GLU A 50 46.13 26.72 -10.15
CA GLU A 50 45.59 27.97 -10.65
C GLU A 50 45.98 29.19 -9.79
N LYS A 51 46.70 28.97 -8.69
CA LYS A 51 47.11 30.00 -7.72
C LYS A 51 45.92 30.83 -7.21
N THR A 52 44.76 30.20 -7.08
CA THR A 52 43.56 30.83 -6.55
C THR A 52 43.57 30.86 -5.02
N SER A 53 42.74 31.72 -4.44
CA SER A 53 42.52 31.75 -2.98
C SER A 53 42.05 30.38 -2.46
N LEU A 54 42.50 29.99 -1.27
CA LEU A 54 42.01 28.81 -0.55
C LEU A 54 40.81 29.15 0.38
N SER A 55 40.15 30.28 0.15
CA SER A 55 38.92 30.60 0.87
C SER A 55 37.82 29.58 0.54
N GLY A 56 36.94 29.31 1.50
CA GLY A 56 35.84 28.35 1.30
C GLY A 56 34.97 28.67 0.07
N ARG A 57 34.76 29.96 -0.24
CA ARG A 57 34.03 30.38 -1.45
C ARG A 57 34.77 29.99 -2.73
N ALA A 58 36.08 30.20 -2.79
CA ALA A 58 36.88 29.83 -3.96
C ALA A 58 36.93 28.30 -4.13
N LEU A 59 37.14 27.55 -3.05
CA LEU A 59 37.10 26.08 -3.07
C LEU A 59 35.72 25.56 -3.52
N ALA A 60 34.63 26.14 -3.01
CA ALA A 60 33.28 25.79 -3.43
C ALA A 60 33.06 26.07 -4.94
N SER A 61 33.59 27.17 -5.47
CA SER A 61 33.49 27.46 -6.91
C SER A 61 34.19 26.42 -7.80
N HIS A 62 35.21 25.74 -7.27
CA HIS A 62 35.88 24.63 -7.95
C HIS A 62 35.12 23.30 -7.81
N ALA A 63 34.25 23.18 -6.81
CA ALA A 63 33.43 22.01 -6.54
C ALA A 63 32.14 21.95 -7.37
N LEU A 64 31.46 23.09 -7.52
CA LEU A 64 30.09 23.16 -8.07
C LEU A 64 30.02 22.88 -9.58
N ASN A 65 28.92 22.26 -9.99
CA ASN A 65 28.58 21.92 -11.37
C ASN A 65 29.70 21.18 -12.12
N ARG A 66 30.24 20.13 -11.49
CA ARG A 66 31.42 19.43 -12.00
C ARG A 66 31.47 17.97 -11.60
N SER A 67 32.06 17.16 -12.48
CA SER A 67 32.42 15.76 -12.22
C SER A 67 33.87 15.64 -11.74
N PHE A 68 34.08 14.73 -10.79
CA PHE A 68 35.36 14.33 -10.25
C PHE A 68 35.56 12.83 -10.48
N ALA A 69 36.70 12.46 -11.04
CA ALA A 69 37.10 11.06 -11.14
C ALA A 69 37.68 10.63 -9.79
N ALA A 70 36.82 10.20 -8.86
CA ALA A 70 37.28 9.60 -7.62
C ALA A 70 37.66 8.12 -7.84
N GLU A 71 38.48 7.56 -6.96
CA GLU A 71 39.03 6.20 -7.11
C GLU A 71 37.94 5.13 -7.29
N LEU A 72 36.83 5.25 -6.56
CA LEU A 72 35.75 4.25 -6.58
C LEU A 72 34.78 4.44 -7.76
N ARG A 73 34.44 5.70 -8.06
CA ARG A 73 33.52 6.07 -9.14
C ARG A 73 33.56 7.56 -9.41
N GLU A 74 32.97 7.95 -10.56
CA GLU A 74 32.73 9.36 -10.85
C GLU A 74 31.73 9.97 -9.86
N VAL A 75 32.06 11.18 -9.39
CA VAL A 75 31.25 11.98 -8.47
C VAL A 75 30.88 13.29 -9.16
N PHE A 76 29.60 13.47 -9.47
CA PHE A 76 29.08 14.73 -9.97
C PHE A 76 28.45 15.55 -8.84
N ILE A 77 28.90 16.79 -8.68
CA ILE A 77 28.32 17.79 -7.78
C ILE A 77 27.62 18.83 -8.63
N ASP A 78 26.34 19.08 -8.37
CA ASP A 78 25.56 20.03 -9.15
C ASP A 78 25.83 21.49 -8.77
N MET A 79 25.06 22.41 -9.35
CA MET A 79 25.19 23.85 -9.06
C MET A 79 24.74 24.26 -7.65
N PHE A 80 24.00 23.40 -6.95
CA PHE A 80 23.52 23.63 -5.59
C PHE A 80 24.41 22.98 -4.53
N GLY A 81 25.43 22.22 -4.95
CA GLY A 81 26.34 21.53 -4.06
C GLY A 81 25.87 20.13 -3.66
N GLU A 82 24.87 19.59 -4.38
CA GLU A 82 24.38 18.25 -4.14
C GLU A 82 25.14 17.24 -5.00
N ARG A 83 25.50 16.11 -4.39
CA ARG A 83 26.00 14.96 -5.14
C ARG A 83 24.85 14.29 -5.87
N LYS A 84 24.96 14.11 -7.19
CA LYS A 84 24.03 13.30 -7.96
C LYS A 84 24.47 11.84 -7.93
N SER A 85 23.78 11.03 -7.14
CA SER A 85 24.02 9.59 -6.98
C SER A 85 23.22 8.75 -7.97
N LEU A 86 23.64 7.50 -8.12
CA LEU A 86 22.84 6.47 -8.76
C LEU A 86 22.07 5.70 -7.68
N HIS A 87 20.81 5.36 -7.95
CA HIS A 87 20.01 4.51 -7.06
C HIS A 87 19.67 3.21 -7.78
N CYS A 88 20.03 2.08 -7.20
CA CYS A 88 19.67 0.78 -7.75
C CYS A 88 18.31 0.33 -7.23
N VAL A 89 17.48 -0.19 -8.12
CA VAL A 89 16.29 -0.96 -7.77
C VAL A 89 16.70 -2.43 -7.80
N ALA A 90 16.57 -3.09 -6.65
CA ALA A 90 16.84 -4.50 -6.51
C ALA A 90 15.52 -5.28 -6.44
N ASP A 91 15.49 -6.43 -7.11
CA ASP A 91 14.38 -7.36 -7.10
C ASP A 91 14.82 -8.71 -6.54
N PHE A 92 13.90 -9.41 -5.87
CA PHE A 92 14.20 -10.68 -5.22
C PHE A 92 14.00 -11.85 -6.17
N ASN A 93 15.08 -12.56 -6.48
CA ASN A 93 15.01 -13.75 -7.32
C ASN A 93 14.73 -15.00 -6.46
N VAL A 94 13.53 -15.57 -6.63
CA VAL A 94 13.05 -16.74 -5.87
C VAL A 94 13.81 -18.04 -6.17
N ASN A 95 14.47 -18.15 -7.32
CA ASN A 95 15.19 -19.36 -7.70
C ASN A 95 16.51 -19.51 -6.96
N ASN A 96 17.18 -18.38 -6.72
CA ASN A 96 18.49 -18.36 -6.05
C ASN A 96 18.43 -17.75 -4.64
N ASN A 97 17.26 -17.26 -4.21
CA ASN A 97 17.01 -16.60 -2.93
C ASN A 97 17.90 -15.38 -2.66
N THR A 98 18.17 -14.55 -3.68
CA THR A 98 18.99 -13.34 -3.54
C THR A 98 18.35 -12.12 -4.20
N PHE A 99 18.60 -10.94 -3.65
CA PHE A 99 18.32 -9.68 -4.34
C PHE A 99 19.31 -9.44 -5.48
N GLN A 100 18.81 -9.00 -6.62
CA GLN A 100 19.58 -8.66 -7.81
C GLN A 100 19.19 -7.27 -8.30
N ASN A 101 20.15 -6.44 -8.70
CA ASN A 101 19.86 -5.14 -9.28
C ASN A 101 19.22 -5.33 -10.67
N VAL A 102 18.02 -4.78 -10.85
CA VAL A 102 17.26 -4.90 -12.11
C VAL A 102 17.20 -3.58 -12.87
N MET A 103 17.21 -2.45 -12.16
CA MET A 103 17.26 -1.12 -12.77
C MET A 103 18.17 -0.18 -11.97
N VAL A 104 18.63 0.88 -12.63
CA VAL A 104 19.31 2.01 -12.01
C VAL A 104 18.59 3.30 -12.36
N TYR A 105 18.36 4.13 -11.35
CA TYR A 105 17.90 5.50 -11.51
C TYR A 105 19.11 6.43 -11.51
N LYS A 106 19.27 7.19 -12.60
CA LYS A 106 20.28 8.22 -12.74
C LYS A 106 19.69 9.56 -12.33
N THR A 107 20.10 10.07 -11.16
CA THR A 107 19.55 11.33 -10.63
C THR A 107 19.89 12.54 -11.50
N SER A 108 21.00 12.53 -12.24
CA SER A 108 21.39 13.59 -13.16
C SER A 108 20.49 13.68 -14.40
N GLU A 109 19.98 12.54 -14.87
CA GLU A 109 19.16 12.43 -16.08
C GLU A 109 17.65 12.32 -15.77
N HIS A 110 17.29 12.12 -14.50
CA HIS A 110 15.93 11.79 -14.06
C HIS A 110 15.34 10.59 -14.80
N SER A 111 16.18 9.60 -15.10
CA SER A 111 15.84 8.46 -15.95
C SER A 111 16.13 7.13 -15.26
N PHE A 112 15.31 6.12 -15.57
CA PHE A 112 15.58 4.73 -15.24
C PHE A 112 16.23 4.05 -16.44
N THR A 113 17.26 3.25 -16.17
CA THR A 113 17.88 2.35 -17.15
C THR A 113 17.84 0.94 -16.60
N ALA A 114 17.30 -0.01 -17.37
CA ALA A 114 17.33 -1.42 -17.00
C ALA A 114 18.75 -1.98 -17.14
N PHE A 115 19.13 -2.90 -16.26
CA PHE A 115 20.30 -3.73 -16.51
C PHE A 115 19.98 -4.77 -17.59
N ASP A 116 20.98 -5.25 -18.34
CA ASP A 116 20.83 -6.13 -19.52
C ASP A 116 19.97 -7.40 -19.30
N LYS A 117 19.70 -7.77 -18.04
CA LYS A 117 18.91 -8.95 -17.65
C LYS A 117 17.77 -8.64 -16.66
N GLY A 118 17.55 -7.37 -16.33
CA GLY A 118 16.74 -6.96 -15.19
C GLY A 118 15.33 -6.53 -15.57
N GLU A 119 14.42 -7.48 -15.72
CA GLU A 119 12.99 -7.20 -15.59
C GLU A 119 12.59 -7.43 -14.13
N ILE A 120 11.66 -6.61 -13.60
CA ILE A 120 11.09 -6.89 -12.27
C ILE A 120 10.19 -8.12 -12.40
N ASP A 121 10.49 -9.15 -11.62
CA ASP A 121 9.68 -10.35 -11.48
C ASP A 121 8.49 -10.07 -10.56
N TRP A 122 7.37 -9.72 -11.17
CA TRP A 122 6.11 -9.59 -10.47
C TRP A 122 5.51 -10.98 -10.27
N SER A 123 5.17 -11.33 -9.02
CA SER A 123 4.65 -12.65 -8.63
C SER A 123 3.30 -13.07 -9.26
N GLY A 124 2.71 -12.24 -10.13
CA GLY A 124 1.47 -12.51 -10.83
C GLY A 124 1.66 -12.62 -12.35
N SER A 125 0.76 -13.34 -13.02
CA SER A 125 0.79 -13.53 -14.48
C SER A 125 0.49 -12.26 -15.30
N MET A 126 0.18 -11.14 -14.65
CA MET A 126 -0.23 -9.88 -15.29
C MET A 126 0.81 -8.75 -15.15
N GLY A 127 2.02 -9.05 -14.64
CA GLY A 127 3.04 -8.03 -14.40
C GLY A 127 2.75 -7.19 -13.16
N ALA A 128 3.15 -5.91 -13.20
CA ALA A 128 3.02 -5.00 -12.08
C ALA A 128 1.58 -4.91 -11.56
N PRO A 129 1.34 -5.06 -10.25
CA PRO A 129 0.00 -4.91 -9.71
C PRO A 129 -0.49 -3.46 -9.90
N PRO A 130 -1.80 -3.25 -10.06
CA PRO A 130 -2.35 -1.90 -10.10
C PRO A 130 -2.04 -1.16 -8.79
N ASN A 131 -1.79 0.14 -8.90
CA ASN A 131 -1.51 1.01 -7.76
C ASN A 131 -2.69 1.10 -6.78
N GLU A 132 -3.92 0.92 -7.26
CA GLU A 132 -5.14 0.90 -6.45
C GLU A 132 -5.87 -0.44 -6.58
N PRO A 133 -6.45 -0.98 -5.48
CA PRO A 133 -7.35 -2.12 -5.57
C PRO A 133 -8.56 -1.82 -6.46
N ARG A 134 -9.09 -2.84 -7.15
CA ARG A 134 -10.27 -2.71 -8.02
C ARG A 134 -11.47 -2.05 -7.34
N CYS A 135 -11.65 -2.29 -6.05
CA CYS A 135 -12.76 -1.75 -5.25
C CYS A 135 -12.43 -0.42 -4.55
N GLY A 136 -11.30 0.20 -4.86
CA GLY A 136 -10.74 1.28 -4.05
C GLY A 136 -10.20 0.77 -2.70
N TYR A 137 -9.44 1.60 -2.01
CA TYR A 137 -8.84 1.23 -0.72
C TYR A 137 -9.88 0.97 0.38
N THR A 138 -11.05 1.62 0.30
CA THR A 138 -12.15 1.51 1.27
C THR A 138 -13.23 0.50 0.86
N GLY A 139 -13.18 -0.03 -0.36
CA GLY A 139 -14.22 -0.93 -0.90
C GLY A 139 -15.44 -0.23 -1.50
N ASP A 140 -15.53 1.10 -1.41
CA ASP A 140 -16.71 1.88 -1.81
C ASP A 140 -17.02 1.80 -3.32
N ARG A 141 -16.01 1.50 -4.16
CA ARG A 141 -16.22 1.39 -5.62
C ARG A 141 -16.89 0.08 -6.03
N CYS A 142 -16.98 -0.90 -5.12
CA CYS A 142 -17.63 -2.20 -5.37
C CYS A 142 -19.02 -2.30 -4.72
N ASP A 143 -19.68 -1.14 -4.52
CA ASP A 143 -20.97 -0.98 -3.84
C ASP A 143 -21.88 -2.22 -3.94
N THR A 144 -22.15 -2.80 -2.77
CA THR A 144 -23.02 -3.98 -2.56
C THR A 144 -24.50 -3.57 -2.43
N SER A 145 -24.85 -2.34 -2.79
CA SER A 145 -26.20 -1.77 -2.63
C SER A 145 -27.33 -2.55 -3.31
N GLN A 146 -27.01 -3.45 -4.25
CA GLN A 146 -27.98 -4.35 -4.89
C GLN A 146 -28.61 -5.36 -3.90
N HIS A 147 -27.96 -5.70 -2.78
CA HIS A 147 -28.45 -6.75 -1.89
C HIS A 147 -29.51 -6.28 -0.86
N TRP A 148 -29.47 -5.02 -0.41
CA TRP A 148 -30.36 -4.54 0.65
C TRP A 148 -31.73 -4.05 0.12
N ILE A 149 -31.78 -3.57 -1.12
CA ILE A 149 -33.03 -3.09 -1.75
C ILE A 149 -33.99 -4.28 -1.96
N GLY A 150 -33.51 -5.40 -2.52
CA GLY A 150 -34.32 -6.60 -2.74
C GLY A 150 -34.86 -7.20 -1.42
N ALA A 151 -34.01 -7.27 -0.39
CA ALA A 151 -34.40 -7.79 0.92
C ALA A 151 -35.44 -6.92 1.65
N THR A 152 -35.37 -5.59 1.47
CA THR A 152 -36.30 -4.66 2.11
C THR A 152 -37.66 -4.66 1.39
N VAL A 153 -37.66 -4.64 0.06
CA VAL A 153 -38.89 -4.68 -0.75
C VAL A 153 -39.66 -5.99 -0.52
N GLY A 154 -38.96 -7.13 -0.46
CA GLY A 154 -39.59 -8.44 -0.18
C GLY A 154 -40.28 -8.52 1.18
N LYS A 155 -39.68 -7.93 2.23
CA LYS A 155 -40.28 -7.91 3.58
C LYS A 155 -41.55 -7.07 3.63
N VAL A 156 -41.54 -5.88 3.00
CA VAL A 156 -42.70 -4.98 2.99
C VAL A 156 -43.87 -5.59 2.20
N LEU A 157 -43.60 -6.17 1.03
CA LEU A 157 -44.64 -6.82 0.22
C LEU A 157 -45.23 -8.05 0.92
N GLY A 158 -44.40 -8.87 1.57
CA GLY A 158 -44.86 -10.03 2.33
C GLY A 158 -45.77 -9.66 3.50
N ALA A 159 -45.42 -8.60 4.25
CA ALA A 159 -46.26 -8.12 5.35
C ALA A 159 -47.61 -7.58 4.86
N ALA A 160 -47.62 -6.80 3.78
CA ALA A 160 -48.85 -6.27 3.19
C ALA A 160 -49.79 -7.40 2.70
N ALA A 161 -49.24 -8.42 2.04
CA ALA A 161 -50.01 -9.59 1.60
C ALA A 161 -50.57 -10.39 2.79
N GLY A 162 -49.80 -10.56 3.87
CA GLY A 162 -50.24 -11.25 5.09
C GLY A 162 -51.43 -10.55 5.75
N VAL A 163 -51.40 -9.21 5.85
CA VAL A 163 -52.50 -8.42 6.42
C VAL A 163 -53.76 -8.51 5.55
N LEU A 164 -53.62 -8.44 4.22
CA LEU A 164 -54.75 -8.53 3.29
C LEU A 164 -55.42 -9.91 3.28
N LEU A 165 -54.66 -10.99 3.48
CA LEU A 165 -55.20 -12.35 3.48
C LEU A 165 -55.76 -12.76 4.86
N ALA A 166 -55.08 -12.41 5.95
CA ALA A 166 -55.49 -12.80 7.29
C ALA A 166 -56.53 -11.86 7.91
N GLY A 167 -56.51 -10.57 7.55
CA GLY A 167 -57.42 -9.56 8.09
C GLY A 167 -58.91 -9.88 7.89
N PRO A 168 -59.36 -10.21 6.67
CA PRO A 168 -60.76 -10.55 6.43
C PRO A 168 -61.21 -11.81 7.18
N GLY A 169 -60.36 -12.84 7.22
CA GLY A 169 -60.66 -14.09 7.94
C GLY A 169 -60.77 -13.88 9.45
N PHE A 170 -59.89 -13.05 10.02
CA PHE A 170 -59.93 -12.70 11.44
C PHE A 170 -61.17 -11.85 11.78
N LEU A 171 -61.56 -10.92 10.90
CA LEU A 171 -62.77 -10.11 11.07
C LEU A 171 -64.04 -10.97 11.06
N VAL A 172 -64.13 -11.93 10.13
CA VAL A 172 -65.27 -12.86 10.04
C VAL A 172 -65.36 -13.75 11.29
N LEU A 173 -64.23 -14.25 11.79
CA LEU A 173 -64.20 -15.04 13.03
C LEU A 173 -64.59 -14.22 14.27
N ALA A 174 -64.13 -12.97 14.35
CA ALA A 174 -64.49 -12.07 15.43
C ALA A 174 -66.00 -11.77 15.42
N LEU A 175 -66.58 -11.45 14.25
CA LEU A 175 -68.01 -11.21 14.11
C LEU A 175 -68.84 -12.45 14.47
N ARG A 176 -68.41 -13.64 14.07
CA ARG A 176 -69.08 -14.90 14.43
C ARG A 176 -69.09 -15.14 15.95
N ASN A 177 -67.96 -14.89 16.61
CA ASN A 177 -67.87 -15.05 18.07
C ASN A 177 -68.74 -14.04 18.82
N SER A 178 -68.80 -12.77 18.37
CA SER A 178 -69.68 -11.76 18.95
C SER A 178 -71.16 -12.15 18.87
N VAL A 179 -71.63 -12.60 17.70
CA VAL A 179 -73.03 -13.04 17.51
C VAL A 179 -73.36 -14.26 18.39
N THR A 180 -72.39 -15.17 18.58
CA THR A 180 -72.61 -16.38 19.40
C THR A 180 -72.68 -16.04 20.89
N LEU A 181 -71.89 -15.06 21.36
CA LEU A 181 -71.97 -14.56 22.74
C LEU A 181 -73.30 -13.86 23.02
N ASP A 182 -73.80 -13.04 22.08
CA ASP A 182 -75.10 -12.38 22.23
C ASP A 182 -76.25 -13.39 22.32
N LEU A 183 -76.21 -14.47 21.53
CA LEU A 183 -77.17 -15.57 21.63
C LEU A 183 -77.06 -16.34 22.96
N TYR A 184 -75.85 -16.53 23.48
CA TYR A 184 -75.65 -17.23 24.76
C TYR A 184 -76.14 -16.40 25.96
N VAL A 185 -75.95 -15.08 25.93
CA VAL A 185 -76.47 -14.17 26.97
C VAL A 185 -78.00 -14.08 26.89
N ALA A 186 -78.58 -14.10 25.69
CA ALA A 186 -80.04 -14.06 25.51
C ALA A 186 -80.76 -15.34 26.00
N VAL A 187 -80.07 -16.49 26.04
CA VAL A 187 -80.65 -17.78 26.43
C VAL A 187 -80.48 -18.10 27.92
N LYS A 188 -79.72 -17.32 28.70
CA LYS A 188 -79.56 -17.59 30.12
C LYS A 188 -80.91 -17.46 30.86
N PRO A 189 -81.50 -18.56 31.36
CA PRO A 189 -82.77 -18.50 32.07
C PRO A 189 -82.59 -17.69 33.36
N ARG A 190 -83.57 -16.84 33.64
CA ARG A 190 -83.62 -15.98 34.82
C ARG A 190 -83.98 -16.86 36.01
N ASP A 191 -83.00 -17.19 36.85
CA ASP A 191 -83.21 -17.99 38.07
C ASP A 191 -84.33 -17.37 38.92
N THR A 192 -85.44 -18.08 39.08
CA THR A 192 -86.49 -17.76 40.04
C THR A 192 -86.16 -18.41 41.38
N GLN A 193 -86.12 -17.56 42.42
CA GLN A 193 -86.18 -17.90 43.85
C GLN A 193 -87.34 -18.84 44.18
#